data_AF-A0A9D1PZ90-F1
#
_entry.id   AF-A0A9D1PZ90-F1
#
_cell.length_a   1.000
_cell.length_b   1.000
_cell.length_c   1.000
_cell.angle_alpha   90.00
_cell.angle_beta   90.00
_cell.angle_gamma   90.00
#
_symmetry.space_group_name_H-M   'P 1'
#
loop_
_entity.id
_entity.type
_entity.pdbx_description
1 polymer ?
#
loop_
_entity_poly.entity_id
_entity_poly.type
_entity_poly.pdbx_seq_one_letter_code
_entity_poly.pdbx_strand_id
1 'polypeptide(L)'
;MRDSETKTALEAEQQFLADMAAWHQYEQREKYYFDLASMKSDSRKEGERKATLKIARRMLSMNMSLEEIHKATNLPLSEILSLRDQMS
;
A
#
# COMPACT_ATOMS: atom_id res chain seq x y z
N MET A 1 -35.12 30.18 -35.74
CA MET A 1 -34.37 28.93 -35.96
C MET A 1 -32.97 28.97 -35.33
N ARG A 2 -32.18 30.03 -35.49
CA ARG A 2 -30.83 30.13 -34.86
C ARG A 2 -30.80 30.06 -33.33
N ASP A 3 -31.83 30.57 -32.65
CA ASP A 3 -31.86 30.59 -31.18
C ASP A 3 -32.16 29.23 -30.52
N SER A 4 -32.74 28.27 -31.26
CA SER A 4 -32.95 26.93 -30.72
C SER A 4 -31.70 26.07 -30.85
N GLU A 5 -30.92 26.23 -31.93
CA GLU A 5 -29.67 25.50 -32.15
C GLU A 5 -28.60 25.87 -31.13
N THR A 6 -28.49 27.16 -30.77
CA THR A 6 -27.58 27.63 -29.72
C THR A 6 -27.99 27.12 -28.34
N LYS A 7 -29.30 27.05 -28.05
CA LYS A 7 -29.80 26.47 -26.80
C LYS A 7 -29.50 24.98 -26.70
N THR A 8 -29.72 24.22 -27.77
CA THR A 8 -29.39 22.78 -27.81
C THR A 8 -27.90 22.53 -27.65
N ALA A 9 -27.04 23.36 -28.27
CA ALA A 9 -25.59 23.24 -28.12
C ALA A 9 -25.14 23.51 -26.68
N LEU A 10 -25.71 24.53 -26.03
CA LEU A 10 -25.43 24.85 -24.63
C LEU A 10 -25.88 23.74 -23.67
N GLU A 11 -27.06 23.15 -23.91
CA GLU A 11 -27.57 22.02 -23.14
C GLU A 11 -26.67 20.77 -23.29
N ALA A 12 -26.18 20.49 -24.50
CA ALA A 12 -25.26 19.39 -24.75
C ALA A 12 -23.90 19.59 -24.06
N GLU A 13 -23.38 20.82 -24.04
CA GLU A 13 -22.14 21.15 -23.33
C GLU A 13 -22.29 21.01 -21.81
N GLN A 14 -23.42 21.45 -21.25
CA GLN A 14 -23.70 21.27 -19.83
C GLN A 14 -23.81 19.80 -19.44
N GLN A 15 -24.46 18.98 -20.27
CA GLN A 15 -24.55 17.54 -20.05
C GLN A 15 -23.17 16.88 -20.12
N PHE A 16 -22.35 17.23 -21.11
CA PHE A 16 -20.99 16.72 -21.23
C PHE A 16 -20.13 17.09 -20.02
N LEU A 17 -20.21 18.33 -19.55
CA LEU A 17 -19.49 18.79 -18.35
C LEU A 17 -19.99 18.08 -17.08
N ALA A 18 -21.30 17.85 -16.96
CA ALA A 18 -21.88 17.11 -15.85
C ALA A 18 -21.42 15.65 -15.84
N ASP A 19 -21.41 15.00 -17.01
CA ASP A 19 -20.92 13.63 -17.16
C ASP A 19 -19.42 13.58 -16.81
N MET A 20 -18.61 14.48 -17.35
CA MET A 20 -17.18 14.59 -17.05
C MET A 20 -16.92 14.80 -15.54
N ALA A 21 -17.71 15.65 -14.89
CA ALA A 21 -17.60 15.87 -13.45
C ALA A 21 -17.96 14.59 -12.66
N ALA A 22 -18.99 13.86 -13.10
CA ALA A 22 -19.37 12.59 -12.49
C ALA A 22 -18.27 11.52 -12.65
N TRP A 23 -17.66 11.44 -13.85
CA TRP A 23 -16.51 10.58 -14.10
C TRP A 23 -15.32 10.91 -13.21
N HIS A 24 -14.98 12.20 -13.07
CA HIS A 24 -13.87 12.63 -12.23
C HIS A 24 -14.11 12.33 -10.74
N GLN A 25 -15.34 12.52 -10.25
CA GLN A 25 -15.71 12.16 -8.88
C GLN A 25 -15.62 10.64 -8.63
N TYR A 26 -16.02 9.83 -9.62
CA TYR A 26 -15.87 8.38 -9.56
C TYR A 26 -14.39 7.98 -9.50
N GLU A 27 -13.56 8.54 -10.38
CA GLU A 27 -12.12 8.27 -10.43
C GLU A 27 -11.42 8.64 -9.11
N GLN A 28 -11.71 9.82 -8.55
CA GLN A 28 -11.16 10.24 -7.27
C GLN A 28 -11.54 9.27 -6.13
N ARG A 29 -12.78 8.77 -6.13
CA ARG A 29 -13.26 7.82 -5.14
C ARG A 29 -12.55 6.48 -5.24
N GLU A 30 -12.41 5.95 -6.45
CA GLU A 30 -11.66 4.71 -6.69
C GLU A 30 -10.20 4.86 -6.27
N LYS A 31 -9.56 5.97 -6.64
CA LYS A 31 -8.19 6.28 -6.22
C LYS A 31 -8.06 6.31 -4.70
N TYR A 32 -8.98 6.98 -4.00
CA TYR A 32 -8.99 7.02 -2.54
C TYR A 32 -9.12 5.62 -1.92
N TYR A 33 -9.99 4.77 -2.45
CA TYR A 33 -10.13 3.40 -1.96
C TYR A 33 -8.88 2.55 -2.21
N PHE A 34 -8.26 2.71 -3.38
CA PHE A 34 -7.00 2.04 -3.69
C PHE A 34 -5.88 2.49 -2.75
N ASP A 35 -5.72 3.80 -2.56
CA ASP A 35 -4.71 4.36 -1.66
C ASP A 35 -4.91 3.83 -0.23
N LEU A 36 -6.16 3.84 0.26
CA LEU A 36 -6.51 3.29 1.59
C LEU A 36 -6.18 1.79 1.70
N ALA A 37 -6.47 1.00 0.66
CA ALA A 37 -6.16 -0.42 0.62
C ALA A 37 -4.64 -0.67 0.61
N SER A 38 -3.89 0.10 -0.17
CA SER A 38 -2.43 0.04 -0.24
C SER A 38 -1.81 0.37 1.12
N MET A 39 -2.22 1.47 1.74
CA MET A 39 -1.74 1.88 3.07
C MET A 39 -1.96 0.79 4.13
N LYS A 40 -3.12 0.12 4.11
CA LYS A 40 -3.41 -1.00 5.03
C LYS A 40 -2.53 -2.22 4.76
N SER A 41 -2.32 -2.55 3.49
CA SER A 41 -1.44 -3.66 3.06
C SER A 41 0.00 -3.42 3.52
N ASP A 42 0.52 -2.22 3.28
CA ASP A 42 1.90 -1.86 3.64
C ASP A 42 2.07 -1.82 5.17
N SER A 43 1.07 -1.31 5.89
CA SER A 43 1.06 -1.35 7.36
C SER A 43 1.09 -2.78 7.90
N ARG A 44 0.38 -3.71 7.25
CA ARG A 44 0.37 -5.13 7.64
C ARG A 44 1.74 -5.78 7.42
N LYS A 45 2.33 -5.57 6.23
CA LYS A 45 3.67 -6.09 5.90
C LYS A 45 4.73 -5.57 6.87
N GLU A 46 4.66 -4.28 7.21
CA GLU A 46 5.59 -3.68 8.18
C GLU A 46 5.40 -4.28 9.58
N GLY A 47 4.16 -4.52 10.00
CA GLY A 47 3.84 -5.20 11.25
C GLY A 47 4.39 -6.64 11.31
N GLU A 48 4.19 -7.40 10.24
CA GLU A 48 4.73 -8.77 10.10
C GLU A 48 6.26 -8.77 10.13
N ARG A 49 6.91 -7.86 9.38
CA ARG A 49 8.37 -7.74 9.39
C ARG A 49 8.90 -7.39 10.78
N LYS A 50 8.28 -6.43 11.49
CA LYS A 50 8.66 -6.10 12.88
C LYS A 50 8.50 -7.29 13.82
N ALA A 51 7.45 -8.09 13.67
CA ALA A 51 7.22 -9.29 14.48
C ALA A 51 8.31 -10.35 14.22
N THR A 52 8.62 -10.61 12.95
CA THR A 52 9.69 -11.53 12.54
C THR A 52 11.04 -11.11 13.11
N LEU A 53 11.40 -9.83 13.00
CA LEU A 53 12.65 -9.30 13.57
C LEU A 53 12.69 -9.43 15.10
N LYS A 54 11.55 -9.23 15.79
CA LYS A 54 11.45 -9.42 17.24
C LYS A 54 11.64 -10.88 17.64
N ILE A 55 11.11 -11.82 16.87
CA ILE A 55 11.30 -13.26 17.08
C ILE A 55 12.76 -13.64 16.84
N ALA A 56 13.37 -13.19 15.74
CA ALA A 56 14.77 -13.46 15.42
C ALA A 56 15.72 -12.96 16.52
N ARG A 57 15.49 -11.75 17.06
CA ARG A 57 16.26 -11.22 18.21
C ARG A 57 16.13 -12.09 19.46
N ARG A 58 14.92 -12.60 19.74
CA ARG A 58 14.72 -13.54 20.86
C ARG A 58 15.47 -14.85 20.64
N MET A 59 15.42 -15.41 19.44
CA MET A 59 16.15 -16.63 19.10
C MET A 59 17.67 -16.43 19.21
N LEU A 60 18.20 -15.28 18.77
CA LEU A 60 19.60 -14.90 18.99
C LEU A 60 19.96 -14.84 20.48
N SER A 61 19.10 -14.24 21.32
CA SER A 61 19.32 -14.20 22.77
C SER A 61 19.26 -15.58 23.45
N MET A 62 18.66 -16.57 22.79
CA MET A 62 18.65 -17.97 23.22
C MET A 62 19.84 -18.77 22.66
N ASN A 63 20.83 -18.10 22.05
CA ASN A 63 22.00 -18.69 21.41
C ASN A 63 21.66 -19.70 20.30
N MET A 64 20.53 -19.51 19.60
CA MET A 64 20.21 -20.31 18.40
C MET A 64 21.16 -19.97 17.24
N SER A 65 21.43 -20.95 16.38
CA SER A 65 22.29 -20.74 15.20
C SER A 65 21.62 -19.86 14.15
N LEU A 66 22.43 -19.20 13.30
CA LEU A 66 21.90 -18.36 12.22
C LEU A 66 21.04 -19.17 11.23
N GLU A 67 21.43 -20.42 10.99
CA GLU A 67 20.76 -21.37 10.11
C GLU A 67 19.38 -21.79 10.66
N GLU A 68 19.27 -22.05 11.96
CA GLU A 68 17.98 -22.37 12.60
C GLU A 68 17.04 -21.16 12.57
N ILE A 69 17.56 -19.97 12.80
CA ILE A 69 16.77 -18.73 12.73
C ILE A 69 16.31 -18.47 11.30
N HIS A 70 17.18 -18.66 10.30
CA HIS A 70 16.82 -18.57 8.89
C HIS A 70 15.69 -19.55 8.56
N LYS A 71 15.81 -20.81 8.97
CA LYS A 71 14.79 -21.83 8.73
C LYS A 71 13.44 -21.50 9.38
N ALA A 72 13.44 -20.89 10.56
CA ALA A 72 12.23 -20.59 11.31
C ALA A 72 11.54 -19.27 10.89
N THR A 73 12.32 -18.27 10.47
CA THR A 73 11.82 -16.91 10.21
C THR A 73 11.85 -16.51 8.73
N ASN A 74 12.51 -17.31 7.90
CA ASN A 74 12.79 -17.03 6.49
C ASN A 74 13.55 -15.71 6.25
N LEU A 75 14.23 -15.18 7.27
CA LEU A 75 15.11 -14.02 7.13
C LEU A 75 16.43 -14.44 6.46
N PRO A 76 17.02 -13.62 5.57
CA PRO A 76 18.34 -13.89 5.01
C PRO A 76 19.41 -14.00 6.11
N LEU A 77 20.38 -14.91 5.94
CA LEU A 77 21.48 -15.08 6.89
C LEU A 77 22.25 -13.76 7.12
N SER A 78 22.44 -12.95 6.08
CA SER A 78 23.07 -11.63 6.17
C SER A 78 22.28 -10.65 7.05
N GLU A 79 20.96 -10.72 7.02
CA GLU A 79 20.09 -9.87 7.84
C GLU A 79 20.13 -10.32 9.30
N ILE A 80 20.13 -11.64 9.55
CA ILE A 80 20.26 -12.20 10.90
C ILE A 80 21.64 -11.86 11.49
N LEU A 81 22.70 -11.93 10.68
CA LEU A 81 24.04 -11.52 11.08
C LEU A 81 24.08 -10.04 11.49
N SER A 82 23.50 -9.18 10.67
CA SER A 82 23.40 -7.74 10.97
C SER A 82 22.62 -7.48 12.25
N LEU A 83 21.54 -8.23 12.50
CA LEU A 83 20.76 -8.14 13.75
C LEU A 83 21.58 -8.54 14.98
N ARG A 84 22.38 -9.60 14.87
CA ARG A 84 23.27 -10.05 15.95
C ARG A 84 24.33 -8.99 16.25
N ASP A 85 24.94 -8.43 15.20
CA ASP A 85 25.99 -7.42 15.35
C ASP A 85 25.45 -6.09 15.93
N GLN A 86 24.17 -5.78 15.72
CA GLN A 86 23.47 -4.65 16.37
C GLN A 86 23.13 -4.88 17.86
N MET A 87 23.14 -6.13 18.33
CA MET A 87 22.83 -6.51 19.71
C MET A 87 24.07 -6.67 20.58
N SER A 88 25.25 -6.77 19.96
CA SER A 88 26.54 -6.89 20.65
C SER A 88 27.06 -5.53 21.14
#